data_AF-A0A9D0ZD09-F1
#
_entry.id   AF-A0A9D0ZD09-F1
#
_cell.length_a   1.000
_cell.length_b   1.000
_cell.length_c   1.000
_cell.angle_alpha   90.00
_cell.angle_beta   90.00
_cell.angle_gamma   90.00
#
_symmetry.space_group_name_H-M   'P 1'
#
loop_
_entity.id
_entity.type
_entity.pdbx_description
1 polymer ?
#
loop_
_entity_poly.entity_id
_entity_poly.type
_entity_poly.pdbx_seq_one_letter_code
_entity_poly.pdbx_strand_id
1 'polypeptide(L)'
;MAETNRFDPERPLGAGIGRLGREELIRLALALCSAAAESEGGAHGCIHPMNISLTPEGAALGPRASHAPGDYSTDELEYMAPELFWDRELSSAADVYSIGLVLYAGVTGGRLPFFPCGPESITNEQRAAALRRRLNGEAVAVPPVAGEKLGAVLRKALAFDRAERYANTAELAADLKDCVGEGDAAAMAAFGKPESELSEVERTMAGIIASFDDGEAAGKPEKPSGKQEKAPQPEKKPEVEYKVDKGFEQKPQKKSPPEKQPPKRGSRRGLYVVLAICVVVVIAALVVNAVWGLPGGGEDEAVSPSPSASAEPSPTPTPAPTPTPTPTPTPEPESTYQLFIENVTWEEARDLCVERGGHLVTISDADELATVTDLAETYGVSLVWIGFYRGEDGAIHWVDGEEIDYYIWGDGEPSGHDTDGTAEDYGLLWQTDSGWIYNDSRNDPISAYPGIYSGNIAYICEYDG
;
A
#
# COMPACT_ATOMS: atom_id res chain seq x y z
N MET A 1 19.50 16.42 36.83
CA MET A 1 18.09 16.74 36.54
C MET A 1 18.01 17.29 35.12
N ALA A 2 18.23 16.42 34.13
CA ALA A 2 18.19 16.76 32.69
C ALA A 2 17.92 15.52 31.81
N GLU A 3 17.44 14.42 32.41
CA GLU A 3 17.27 13.11 31.77
C GLU A 3 15.78 12.76 31.53
N THR A 4 14.85 13.60 32.00
CA THR A 4 13.41 13.32 32.01
C THR A 4 12.66 13.71 30.74
N ASN A 5 13.25 14.56 29.89
CA ASN A 5 12.66 14.99 28.62
C ASN A 5 13.48 14.49 27.42
N ARG A 6 13.62 13.17 27.31
CA ARG A 6 14.28 12.48 26.20
C ARG A 6 13.45 11.26 25.81
N PHE A 7 13.43 10.92 24.53
CA PHE A 7 12.82 9.70 24.02
C PHE A 7 13.40 8.44 24.68
N ASP A 8 12.51 7.53 25.06
CA ASP A 8 12.78 6.25 25.69
C ASP A 8 12.29 5.13 24.74
N PRO A 9 13.19 4.43 24.02
CA PRO A 9 12.80 3.40 23.05
C PRO A 9 12.17 2.17 23.71
N GLU A 10 12.33 1.97 25.02
CA GLU A 10 11.65 0.93 25.79
C GLU A 10 10.21 1.36 26.17
N ARG A 11 9.86 2.63 25.93
CA ARG A 11 8.55 3.24 26.24
C ARG A 11 8.08 4.18 25.12
N PRO A 12 7.84 3.64 23.91
CA PRO A 12 7.13 4.36 22.87
C PRO A 12 5.68 4.63 23.31
N LEU A 13 5.08 5.68 22.74
CA LEU A 13 3.68 6.03 22.91
C LEU A 13 2.78 4.93 22.33
N GLY A 14 3.09 4.45 21.13
CA GLY A 14 2.42 3.33 20.45
C GLY A 14 0.89 3.41 20.52
N ALA A 15 0.23 2.28 20.79
CA ALA A 15 -1.20 2.19 21.05
C ALA A 15 -1.68 2.91 22.34
N GLY A 16 -0.79 3.61 23.05
CA GLY A 16 -1.13 4.52 24.16
C GLY A 16 -1.76 5.84 23.72
N ILE A 17 -1.57 6.24 22.46
CA ILE A 17 -2.20 7.45 21.89
C ILE A 17 -3.72 7.48 22.08
N GLY A 18 -4.39 6.33 21.92
CA GLY A 18 -5.85 6.20 22.09
C GLY A 18 -6.36 6.25 23.53
N ARG A 19 -5.50 6.44 24.53
CA ARG A 19 -5.88 6.57 25.95
C ARG A 19 -5.65 7.97 26.54
N LEU A 20 -5.09 8.90 25.77
CA LEU A 20 -4.84 10.27 26.22
C LEU A 20 -6.13 11.09 26.27
N GLY A 21 -6.31 11.88 27.34
CA GLY A 21 -7.35 12.91 27.38
C GLY A 21 -7.02 14.09 26.46
N ARG A 22 -8.01 14.93 26.15
CA ARG A 22 -7.88 16.05 25.21
C ARG A 22 -6.77 17.03 25.57
N GLU A 23 -6.67 17.41 26.84
CA GLU A 23 -5.61 18.32 27.31
C GLU A 23 -4.22 17.68 27.17
N GLU A 24 -4.11 16.35 27.37
CA GLU A 24 -2.87 15.59 27.20
C GLU A 24 -2.48 15.47 25.73
N LEU A 25 -3.46 15.23 24.85
CA LEU A 25 -3.29 15.13 23.40
C LEU A 25 -2.88 16.47 22.76
N ILE A 26 -3.43 17.59 23.23
CA ILE A 26 -2.99 18.93 22.81
C ILE A 26 -1.58 19.22 23.34
N ARG A 27 -1.29 18.90 24.61
CA ARG A 27 0.05 19.08 25.20
C ARG A 27 1.12 18.24 24.48
N LEU A 28 0.78 17.01 24.12
CA LEU A 28 1.58 16.13 23.25
C LEU A 28 1.89 16.84 21.93
N ALA A 29 0.87 17.23 21.16
CA ALA A 29 1.05 17.83 19.85
C ALA A 29 1.83 19.16 19.89
N LEU A 30 1.64 19.98 20.93
CA LEU A 30 2.44 21.20 21.13
C LEU A 30 3.93 20.90 21.39
N ALA A 31 4.25 19.85 22.15
CA ALA A 31 5.63 19.41 22.35
C ALA A 31 6.25 18.86 21.05
N LEU A 32 5.51 18.03 20.30
CA LEU A 32 5.93 17.53 18.98
C LEU A 32 6.20 18.68 17.99
N CYS A 33 5.36 19.71 17.99
CA CYS A 33 5.55 20.88 17.12
C CYS A 33 6.86 21.64 17.42
N SER A 34 7.25 21.78 18.70
CA SER A 34 8.52 22.41 19.09
C SER A 34 9.70 21.54 18.69
N ALA A 35 9.68 20.25 19.02
CA ALA A 35 10.76 19.32 18.71
C ALA A 35 10.99 19.17 17.19
N ALA A 36 9.92 19.19 16.38
CA ALA A 36 10.01 19.21 14.92
C ALA A 36 10.61 20.53 14.39
N ALA A 37 10.22 21.69 14.95
CA ALA A 37 10.78 23.00 14.57
C ALA A 37 12.27 23.15 14.96
N GLU A 38 12.69 22.51 16.05
CA GLU A 38 14.08 22.49 16.55
C GLU A 38 14.97 21.47 15.79
N SER A 39 14.41 20.66 14.90
CA SER A 39 15.13 19.63 14.14
C SER A 39 16.03 20.22 13.04
N GLU A 40 17.14 19.54 12.74
CA GLU A 40 18.13 20.01 11.76
C GLU A 40 17.52 20.11 10.33
N GLY A 41 17.41 21.34 9.83
CA GLY A 41 16.74 21.66 8.57
C GLY A 41 15.28 22.14 8.73
N GLY A 42 14.77 22.25 9.95
CA GLY A 42 13.41 22.75 10.24
C GLY A 42 12.29 21.71 10.04
N ALA A 43 12.65 20.43 9.93
CA ALA A 43 11.70 19.32 9.83
C ALA A 43 12.30 18.02 10.39
N HIS A 44 11.49 17.17 11.02
CA HIS A 44 11.90 15.88 11.58
C HIS A 44 11.87 14.79 10.51
N GLY A 45 10.71 14.55 9.90
CA GLY A 45 10.51 13.57 8.82
C GLY A 45 10.26 12.13 9.28
N CYS A 46 10.09 11.91 10.59
CA CYS A 46 9.81 10.61 11.19
C CYS A 46 8.99 10.83 12.47
N ILE A 47 7.68 11.09 12.33
CA ILE A 47 6.77 11.39 13.44
C ILE A 47 5.62 10.39 13.42
N HIS A 48 5.68 9.40 14.31
CA HIS A 48 4.70 8.34 14.47
C HIS A 48 4.72 7.82 15.92
N PRO A 49 3.68 7.15 16.44
CA PRO A 49 3.59 6.78 17.85
C PRO A 49 4.73 5.90 18.38
N MET A 50 5.41 5.13 17.52
CA MET A 50 6.57 4.31 17.92
C MET A 50 7.88 5.10 18.05
N ASN A 51 7.94 6.34 17.56
CA ASN A 51 9.08 7.25 17.67
C ASN A 51 8.79 8.49 18.55
N ILE A 52 7.83 8.35 19.47
CA ILE A 52 7.41 9.37 20.44
C ILE A 52 7.40 8.71 21.83
N SER A 53 7.89 9.39 22.87
CA SER A 53 7.69 8.99 24.27
C SER A 53 6.98 10.11 25.04
N LEU A 54 6.12 9.74 25.99
CA LEU A 54 5.49 10.69 26.92
C LEU A 54 6.50 11.18 27.96
N THR A 55 6.51 12.48 28.23
CA THR A 55 7.40 13.12 29.22
C THR A 55 6.60 14.06 30.12
N PRO A 56 7.10 14.45 31.32
CA PRO A 56 6.42 15.42 32.18
C PRO A 56 6.12 16.76 31.48
N GLU A 57 6.95 17.12 30.50
CA GLU A 57 6.83 18.31 29.66
C GLU A 57 5.84 18.15 28.48
N GLY A 58 5.38 16.92 28.20
CA GLY A 58 4.46 16.57 27.12
C GLY A 58 4.94 15.33 26.38
N ALA A 59 5.89 15.50 25.47
CA ALA A 59 6.52 14.41 24.74
C ALA A 59 7.95 14.74 24.29
N ALA A 60 8.72 13.69 23.99
CA ALA A 60 9.97 13.77 23.24
C ALA A 60 9.89 12.93 21.96
N LEU A 61 10.41 13.47 20.86
CA LEU A 61 10.67 12.73 19.62
C LEU A 61 11.96 11.90 19.75
N GLY A 62 11.97 10.73 19.14
CA GLY A 62 13.17 9.90 18.99
C GLY A 62 14.06 10.32 17.82
N PRO A 63 14.91 9.42 17.29
CA PRO A 63 15.79 9.75 16.16
C PRO A 63 15.01 10.03 14.87
N ARG A 64 15.63 10.75 13.94
CA ARG A 64 15.15 10.86 12.55
C ARG A 64 15.44 9.57 11.80
N ALA A 65 14.68 9.32 10.74
CA ALA A 65 14.91 8.23 9.79
C ALA A 65 16.39 8.19 9.34
N SER A 66 17.01 7.01 9.41
CA SER A 66 18.45 6.80 9.12
C SER A 66 18.72 5.68 8.10
N HIS A 67 17.65 5.07 7.58
CA HIS A 67 17.65 4.06 6.53
C HIS A 67 17.69 4.70 5.12
N ALA A 68 17.66 3.88 4.06
CA ALA A 68 17.62 4.39 2.68
C ALA A 68 16.20 4.81 2.24
N PRO A 69 16.01 5.84 1.38
CA PRO A 69 14.67 6.23 0.92
C PRO A 69 13.95 5.13 0.12
N GLY A 70 12.92 4.55 0.73
CA GLY A 70 12.20 3.35 0.27
C GLY A 70 12.18 2.21 1.31
N ASP A 71 13.15 2.20 2.22
CA ASP A 71 13.36 1.21 3.31
C ASP A 71 12.61 1.63 4.59
N TYR A 72 11.34 2.04 4.45
CA TYR A 72 10.53 2.61 5.53
C TYR A 72 9.83 1.54 6.35
N SER A 73 9.75 1.72 7.67
CA SER A 73 8.92 0.86 8.52
C SER A 73 7.41 1.11 8.33
N THR A 74 6.57 0.13 8.67
CA THR A 74 5.10 0.24 8.59
C THR A 74 4.57 1.43 9.40
N ASP A 75 5.10 1.67 10.60
CA ASP A 75 4.69 2.82 11.42
C ASP A 75 5.10 4.17 10.81
N GLU A 76 6.22 4.26 10.09
CA GLU A 76 6.61 5.47 9.37
C GLU A 76 5.69 5.70 8.16
N LEU A 77 5.39 4.64 7.39
CA LEU A 77 4.50 4.70 6.23
C LEU A 77 3.07 5.09 6.61
N GLU A 78 2.51 4.53 7.69
CA GLU A 78 1.12 4.82 8.10
C GLU A 78 0.88 6.32 8.41
N TYR A 79 1.91 7.01 8.93
CA TYR A 79 1.87 8.42 9.33
C TYR A 79 2.53 9.38 8.33
N MET A 80 3.00 8.89 7.17
CA MET A 80 3.76 9.68 6.20
C MET A 80 2.89 10.69 5.44
N ALA A 81 3.44 11.87 5.17
CA ALA A 81 2.84 12.85 4.27
C ALA A 81 2.99 12.43 2.79
N PRO A 82 1.99 12.67 1.91
CA PRO A 82 2.03 12.21 0.53
C PRO A 82 3.24 12.68 -0.27
N GLU A 83 3.67 13.95 -0.12
CA GLU A 83 4.85 14.50 -0.79
C GLU A 83 6.18 13.92 -0.28
N LEU A 84 6.21 13.45 0.97
CA LEU A 84 7.37 12.76 1.54
C LEU A 84 7.49 11.32 1.02
N PHE A 85 6.36 10.69 0.70
CA PHE A 85 6.31 9.37 0.07
C PHE A 85 6.65 9.43 -1.43
N TRP A 86 5.95 10.29 -2.18
CA TRP A 86 6.06 10.36 -3.65
C TRP A 86 7.30 11.13 -4.11
N ASP A 87 7.43 12.40 -3.71
CA ASP A 87 8.48 13.31 -4.20
C ASP A 87 9.78 13.23 -3.38
N ARG A 88 9.69 12.62 -2.18
CA ARG A 88 10.77 12.55 -1.17
C ARG A 88 11.18 13.94 -0.65
N GLU A 89 10.32 14.95 -0.79
CA GLU A 89 10.54 16.31 -0.28
C GLU A 89 10.19 16.41 1.21
N LEU A 90 11.19 16.25 2.09
CA LEU A 90 11.01 16.57 3.51
C LEU A 90 10.81 18.08 3.70
N SER A 91 9.70 18.45 4.36
CA SER A 91 9.34 19.84 4.69
C SER A 91 8.63 19.92 6.04
N SER A 92 8.58 21.11 6.65
CA SER A 92 7.84 21.34 7.90
C SER A 92 6.32 21.11 7.73
N ALA A 93 5.79 21.17 6.51
CA ALA A 93 4.40 20.85 6.19
C ALA A 93 4.13 19.33 6.19
N ALA A 94 5.15 18.50 5.95
CA ALA A 94 5.06 17.05 6.10
C ALA A 94 4.91 16.66 7.58
N ASP A 95 5.72 17.25 8.47
CA ASP A 95 5.57 17.04 9.93
C ASP A 95 4.21 17.52 10.45
N VAL A 96 3.67 18.63 9.93
CA VAL A 96 2.30 19.10 10.22
C VAL A 96 1.26 18.02 9.92
N TYR A 97 1.40 17.32 8.79
CA TYR A 97 0.48 16.25 8.40
C TYR A 97 0.62 15.02 9.32
N SER A 98 1.84 14.59 9.62
CA SER A 98 2.10 13.47 10.55
C SER A 98 1.61 13.78 11.97
N ILE A 99 1.81 15.00 12.49
CA ILE A 99 1.25 15.44 13.77
C ILE A 99 -0.29 15.49 13.69
N GLY A 100 -0.86 15.90 12.56
CA GLY A 100 -2.29 15.81 12.28
C GLY A 100 -2.84 14.37 12.37
N LEU A 101 -2.10 13.38 11.88
CA LEU A 101 -2.48 11.97 11.98
C LEU A 101 -2.34 11.43 13.42
N VAL A 102 -1.33 11.86 14.19
CA VAL A 102 -1.23 11.56 15.63
C VAL A 102 -2.41 12.16 16.41
N LEU A 103 -2.81 13.40 16.10
CA LEU A 103 -4.00 14.03 16.68
C LEU A 103 -5.29 13.30 16.31
N TYR A 104 -5.45 12.90 15.04
CA TYR A 104 -6.60 12.13 14.55
C TYR A 104 -6.68 10.77 15.27
N ALA A 105 -5.55 10.06 15.40
CA ALA A 105 -5.47 8.80 16.13
C ALA A 105 -5.86 9.01 17.61
N GLY A 106 -5.39 10.08 18.25
CA GLY A 106 -5.76 10.41 19.64
C GLY A 106 -7.27 10.56 19.83
N VAL A 107 -7.93 11.40 19.02
CA VAL A 107 -9.40 11.64 19.16
C VAL A 107 -10.28 10.45 18.75
N THR A 108 -9.74 9.42 18.10
CA THR A 108 -10.48 8.24 17.64
C THR A 108 -10.15 6.95 18.39
N GLY A 109 -9.36 7.00 19.46
CA GLY A 109 -8.96 5.81 20.22
C GLY A 109 -7.90 4.95 19.50
N GLY A 110 -7.12 5.55 18.61
CA GLY A 110 -5.99 4.93 17.91
C GLY A 110 -6.24 4.54 16.45
N ARG A 111 -7.32 5.02 15.80
CA ARG A 111 -7.61 4.69 14.39
C ARG A 111 -7.16 5.80 13.44
N LEU A 112 -6.65 5.45 12.27
CA LEU A 112 -6.29 6.42 11.23
C LEU A 112 -7.46 6.67 10.25
N PRO A 113 -7.39 7.74 9.43
CA PRO A 113 -8.40 7.99 8.40
C PRO A 113 -8.57 6.78 7.47
N PHE A 114 -9.83 6.54 7.09
CA PHE A 114 -10.29 5.43 6.23
C PHE A 114 -10.21 4.01 6.81
N PHE A 115 -9.76 3.83 8.07
CA PHE A 115 -9.97 2.55 8.78
C PHE A 115 -11.48 2.32 9.05
N PRO A 116 -11.98 1.07 9.00
CA PRO A 116 -13.37 0.77 9.32
C PRO A 116 -13.73 1.06 10.79
N CYS A 117 -15.02 1.29 11.03
CA CYS A 117 -15.59 1.47 12.35
C CYS A 117 -16.03 0.12 12.93
N GLY A 118 -15.44 -0.29 14.05
CA GLY A 118 -15.76 -1.55 14.74
C GLY A 118 -14.79 -1.81 15.90
N PRO A 119 -14.98 -2.90 16.67
CA PRO A 119 -14.01 -3.36 17.67
C PRO A 119 -12.86 -4.17 17.05
N GLU A 120 -13.03 -4.61 15.80
CA GLU A 120 -12.10 -5.47 15.05
C GLU A 120 -10.72 -4.83 14.83
N SER A 121 -9.69 -5.68 14.79
CA SER A 121 -8.33 -5.34 14.40
C SER A 121 -8.25 -4.96 12.92
N ILE A 122 -7.45 -3.94 12.60
CA ILE A 122 -7.27 -3.48 11.21
C ILE A 122 -6.27 -4.39 10.51
N THR A 123 -6.74 -5.09 9.46
CA THR A 123 -5.92 -5.99 8.63
C THR A 123 -4.92 -5.22 7.76
N ASN A 124 -3.93 -5.90 7.17
CA ASN A 124 -2.90 -5.23 6.37
C ASN A 124 -3.46 -4.66 5.06
N GLU A 125 -4.49 -5.28 4.50
CA GLU A 125 -5.23 -4.82 3.31
C GLU A 125 -6.04 -3.57 3.66
N GLN A 126 -6.65 -3.52 4.85
CA GLN A 126 -7.35 -2.33 5.34
C GLN A 126 -6.37 -1.18 5.62
N ARG A 127 -5.18 -1.47 6.20
CA ARG A 127 -4.09 -0.49 6.37
C ARG A 127 -3.61 0.04 5.03
N ALA A 128 -3.30 -0.85 4.08
CA ALA A 128 -2.82 -0.53 2.74
C ALA A 128 -3.87 0.23 1.92
N ALA A 129 -5.14 -0.16 1.97
CA ALA A 129 -6.23 0.56 1.31
C ALA A 129 -6.42 1.96 1.90
N ALA A 130 -6.41 2.11 3.22
CA ALA A 130 -6.50 3.40 3.89
C ALA A 130 -5.28 4.29 3.59
N LEU A 131 -4.08 3.72 3.54
CA LEU A 131 -2.86 4.42 3.14
C LEU A 131 -2.90 4.85 1.67
N ARG A 132 -3.30 3.98 0.74
CA ARG A 132 -3.50 4.31 -0.69
C ARG A 132 -4.51 5.45 -0.85
N ARG A 133 -5.61 5.47 -0.09
CA ARG A 133 -6.61 6.57 -0.11
C ARG A 133 -6.01 7.89 0.38
N ARG A 134 -5.20 7.89 1.44
CA ARG A 134 -4.44 9.07 1.91
C ARG A 134 -3.41 9.55 0.87
N LEU A 135 -2.61 8.64 0.32
CA LEU A 135 -1.54 8.95 -0.65
C LEU A 135 -2.06 9.39 -2.03
N ASN A 136 -3.30 9.03 -2.39
CA ASN A 136 -3.97 9.45 -3.62
C ASN A 136 -4.87 10.69 -3.44
N GLY A 137 -4.88 11.31 -2.25
CA GLY A 137 -5.59 12.56 -2.02
C GLY A 137 -7.10 12.46 -1.82
N GLU A 138 -7.61 11.32 -1.36
CA GLU A 138 -8.99 11.27 -0.88
C GLU A 138 -9.15 12.14 0.38
N ALA A 139 -10.20 12.96 0.44
CA ALA A 139 -10.40 13.92 1.52
C ALA A 139 -10.68 13.24 2.87
N VAL A 140 -9.87 13.55 3.89
CA VAL A 140 -10.04 12.99 5.24
C VAL A 140 -11.30 13.56 5.91
N ALA A 141 -12.27 12.69 6.16
CA ALA A 141 -13.42 13.00 7.00
C ALA A 141 -13.00 13.12 8.47
N VAL A 142 -13.03 14.33 9.02
CA VAL A 142 -12.72 14.59 10.43
C VAL A 142 -13.90 14.21 11.33
N PRO A 143 -13.70 13.39 12.39
CA PRO A 143 -14.80 12.83 13.18
C PRO A 143 -15.42 13.88 14.12
N PRO A 144 -16.75 13.84 14.38
CA PRO A 144 -17.43 14.83 15.23
C PRO A 144 -16.86 14.98 16.65
N VAL A 145 -16.32 13.88 17.22
CA VAL A 145 -15.67 13.86 18.53
C VAL A 145 -14.51 14.86 18.66
N ALA A 146 -13.90 15.30 17.55
CA ALA A 146 -12.91 16.38 17.56
C ALA A 146 -13.48 17.71 18.07
N GLY A 147 -14.77 18.00 17.89
CA GLY A 147 -15.36 19.32 18.17
C GLY A 147 -15.01 20.38 17.12
N GLU A 148 -15.45 21.63 17.32
CA GLU A 148 -15.38 22.66 16.27
C GLU A 148 -13.95 23.12 15.96
N LYS A 149 -13.19 23.67 16.94
CA LYS A 149 -11.86 24.22 16.66
C LYS A 149 -10.85 23.13 16.33
N LEU A 150 -10.73 22.10 17.17
CA LEU A 150 -9.79 21.00 16.91
C LEU A 150 -10.17 20.25 15.63
N GLY A 151 -11.46 20.16 15.29
CA GLY A 151 -11.90 19.64 14.00
C GLY A 151 -11.50 20.53 12.81
N ALA A 152 -11.48 21.85 12.98
CA ALA A 152 -10.97 22.79 11.97
C ALA A 152 -9.44 22.67 11.81
N VAL A 153 -8.70 22.56 12.91
CA VAL A 153 -7.25 22.32 12.91
C VAL A 153 -6.93 20.99 12.22
N LEU A 154 -7.64 19.91 12.52
CA LEU A 154 -7.47 18.61 11.85
C LEU A 154 -7.77 18.68 10.35
N ARG A 155 -8.86 19.35 9.94
CA ARG A 155 -9.18 19.55 8.51
C ARG A 155 -8.05 20.26 7.75
N LYS A 156 -7.43 21.27 8.37
CA LYS A 156 -6.32 22.01 7.76
C LYS A 156 -5.00 21.24 7.81
N ALA A 157 -4.69 20.56 8.92
CA ALA A 157 -3.45 19.80 9.06
C ALA A 157 -3.40 18.55 8.15
N LEU A 158 -4.56 17.96 7.82
CA LEU A 158 -4.69 16.76 6.99
C LEU A 158 -5.09 17.04 5.54
N ALA A 159 -5.00 18.29 5.08
CA ALA A 159 -5.21 18.63 3.67
C ALA A 159 -4.11 18.00 2.78
N PHE A 160 -4.50 17.46 1.63
CA PHE A 160 -3.58 16.76 0.73
C PHE A 160 -2.51 17.69 0.15
N ASP A 161 -2.92 18.83 -0.41
CA ASP A 161 -1.98 19.85 -0.89
C ASP A 161 -1.30 20.54 0.31
N ARG A 162 0.04 20.57 0.29
CA ARG A 162 0.85 21.30 1.27
C ARG A 162 0.57 22.81 1.30
N ALA A 163 0.02 23.38 0.22
CA ALA A 163 -0.39 24.78 0.16
C ALA A 163 -1.69 25.08 0.92
N GLU A 164 -2.51 24.06 1.19
CA GLU A 164 -3.73 24.18 2.02
C GLU A 164 -3.46 23.91 3.51
N ARG A 165 -2.34 23.22 3.82
CA ARG A 165 -1.87 22.97 5.19
C ARG A 165 -1.35 24.23 5.90
N TYR A 166 -1.03 24.07 7.19
CA TYR A 166 -0.13 25.00 7.88
C TYR A 166 1.27 24.92 7.26
N ALA A 167 1.92 26.06 7.03
CA ALA A 167 3.22 26.07 6.34
C ALA A 167 4.36 25.52 7.21
N ASN A 168 4.15 25.42 8.52
CA ASN A 168 5.11 24.95 9.51
C ASN A 168 4.39 24.57 10.82
N THR A 169 5.10 23.85 11.69
CA THR A 169 4.57 23.39 12.99
C THR A 169 4.33 24.52 13.99
N ALA A 170 4.94 25.70 13.83
CA ALA A 170 4.72 26.83 14.73
C ALA A 170 3.35 27.51 14.50
N GLU A 171 2.86 27.53 13.26
CA GLU A 171 1.48 27.93 12.94
C GLU A 171 0.46 26.91 13.46
N LEU A 172 0.71 25.61 13.26
CA LEU A 172 -0.13 24.54 13.85
C LEU A 172 -0.18 24.67 15.39
N ALA A 173 0.96 24.95 16.02
CA ALA A 173 1.06 25.19 17.45
C ALA A 173 0.50 26.55 17.91
N ALA A 174 0.04 27.43 17.02
CA ALA A 174 -0.76 28.60 17.39
C ALA A 174 -2.21 28.17 17.61
N ASP A 175 -2.87 27.67 16.56
CA ASP A 175 -4.29 27.27 16.60
C ASP A 175 -4.57 26.15 17.63
N LEU A 176 -3.62 25.22 17.85
CA LEU A 176 -3.76 24.18 18.88
C LEU A 176 -3.89 24.72 20.31
N LYS A 177 -3.38 25.93 20.61
CA LYS A 177 -3.52 26.54 21.95
C LYS A 177 -4.95 27.02 22.22
N ASP A 178 -5.67 27.43 21.17
CA ASP A 178 -7.05 27.89 21.27
C ASP A 178 -8.07 26.74 21.37
N CYS A 179 -7.62 25.50 21.14
CA CYS A 179 -8.39 24.26 21.27
C CYS A 179 -8.47 23.71 22.71
N VAL A 180 -7.71 24.25 23.65
CA VAL A 180 -7.67 23.79 25.05
C VAL A 180 -9.01 24.07 25.74
N GLY A 181 -9.63 23.04 26.33
CA GLY A 181 -10.86 23.15 27.12
C GLY A 181 -12.19 22.95 26.37
N GLU A 182 -12.18 22.72 25.04
CA GLU A 182 -13.44 22.59 24.28
C GLU A 182 -14.21 21.31 24.55
N GLY A 183 -13.55 20.15 24.57
CA GLY A 183 -14.23 18.87 24.85
C GLY A 183 -14.48 18.65 26.33
N ASP A 184 -13.58 19.17 27.18
CA ASP A 184 -13.73 19.15 28.62
C ASP A 184 -15.06 19.78 29.05
N ALA A 185 -15.56 20.80 28.36
CA ALA A 185 -16.83 21.45 28.69
C ALA A 185 -18.02 20.47 28.75
N ALA A 186 -18.17 19.59 27.76
CA ALA A 186 -19.26 18.60 27.72
C ALA A 186 -19.04 17.48 28.74
N ALA A 187 -17.82 16.96 28.85
CA ALA A 187 -17.48 15.87 29.76
C ALA A 187 -17.56 16.29 31.24
N MET A 188 -17.03 17.47 31.58
CA MET A 188 -17.14 18.07 32.91
C MET A 188 -18.58 18.42 33.28
N ALA A 189 -19.41 18.86 32.32
CA ALA A 189 -20.83 19.11 32.56
C ALA A 189 -21.62 17.80 32.81
N ALA A 190 -21.29 16.71 32.10
CA ALA A 190 -21.95 15.42 32.25
C ALA A 190 -21.56 14.68 33.56
N PHE A 191 -20.29 14.75 33.98
CA PHE A 191 -19.76 13.95 35.08
C PHE A 191 -19.29 14.74 36.32
N GLY A 192 -19.21 16.07 36.25
CA GLY A 192 -18.86 16.93 37.39
C GLY A 192 -17.41 16.88 37.85
N LYS A 193 -16.51 16.36 37.01
CA LYS A 193 -15.06 16.16 37.26
C LYS A 193 -14.24 16.52 36.00
N PRO A 194 -12.97 16.94 36.11
CA PRO A 194 -12.09 17.15 34.95
C PRO A 194 -11.89 15.87 34.12
N GLU A 195 -11.60 16.00 32.83
CA GLU A 195 -11.47 14.85 31.90
C GLU A 195 -10.38 13.86 32.31
N SER A 196 -9.34 14.34 33.01
CA SER A 196 -8.26 13.55 33.60
C SER A 196 -8.70 12.60 34.74
N GLU A 197 -9.79 12.91 35.45
CA GLU A 197 -10.35 12.09 36.53
C GLU A 197 -11.45 11.11 36.07
N LEU A 198 -11.82 11.14 34.78
CA LEU A 198 -12.82 10.21 34.23
C LEU A 198 -12.25 8.81 34.03
N SER A 199 -13.04 7.80 34.39
CA SER A 199 -12.77 6.41 34.00
C SER A 199 -12.94 6.20 32.49
N GLU A 200 -12.37 5.13 31.97
CA GLU A 200 -12.47 4.71 30.56
C GLU A 200 -13.94 4.60 30.07
N VAL A 201 -14.84 4.15 30.95
CA VAL A 201 -16.29 4.09 30.70
C VAL A 201 -16.92 5.49 30.69
N GLU A 202 -16.55 6.37 31.63
CA GLU A 202 -17.03 7.77 31.65
C GLU A 202 -16.52 8.56 30.42
N ARG A 203 -15.28 8.35 29.95
CA ARG A 203 -14.76 8.96 28.71
C ARG A 203 -15.49 8.45 27.47
N THR A 204 -15.67 7.13 27.35
CA THR A 204 -16.45 6.52 26.26
C THR A 204 -17.87 7.07 26.23
N MET A 205 -18.51 7.17 27.40
CA MET A 205 -19.86 7.71 27.54
C MET A 205 -19.92 9.23 27.29
N ALA A 206 -18.88 10.00 27.62
CA ALA A 206 -18.79 11.42 27.27
C ALA A 206 -18.71 11.63 25.75
N GLY A 207 -17.89 10.85 25.04
CA GLY A 207 -17.82 10.86 23.58
C GLY A 207 -19.15 10.50 22.91
N ILE A 208 -19.87 9.53 23.47
CA ILE A 208 -21.23 9.16 23.02
C ILE A 208 -22.24 10.29 23.29
N ILE A 209 -22.21 10.92 24.46
CA ILE A 209 -23.11 12.06 24.77
C ILE A 209 -22.84 13.22 23.81
N ALA A 210 -21.57 13.55 23.56
CA ALA A 210 -21.19 14.58 22.60
C ALA A 210 -21.64 14.28 21.16
N SER A 211 -21.78 13.01 20.77
CA SER A 211 -22.32 12.62 19.46
C SER A 211 -23.86 12.61 19.37
N PHE A 212 -24.57 12.89 20.47
CA PHE A 212 -26.05 12.93 20.51
C PHE A 212 -26.62 14.31 20.80
N ASP A 213 -25.89 15.21 21.47
CA ASP A 213 -26.43 16.52 21.93
C ASP A 213 -26.57 17.59 20.81
N ASP A 214 -26.07 17.31 19.60
CA ASP A 214 -26.42 18.07 18.37
C ASP A 214 -27.90 17.87 17.94
N GLY A 215 -28.65 16.99 18.63
CA GLY A 215 -30.00 16.56 18.28
C GLY A 215 -31.12 16.97 19.26
N GLU A 216 -31.60 18.22 19.09
CA GLU A 216 -32.89 18.75 19.59
C GLU A 216 -33.02 19.10 21.09
N ALA A 217 -33.56 20.29 21.35
CA ALA A 217 -33.78 20.81 22.70
C ALA A 217 -35.16 20.43 23.28
N ALA A 218 -35.16 20.22 24.60
CA ALA A 218 -36.31 20.08 25.51
C ALA A 218 -37.07 18.73 25.55
N GLY A 219 -37.12 18.11 26.74
CA GLY A 219 -38.10 17.05 27.05
C GLY A 219 -37.64 15.95 28.01
N LYS A 220 -37.95 16.10 29.30
CA LYS A 220 -37.99 14.99 30.28
C LYS A 220 -39.43 14.88 30.83
N PRO A 221 -39.86 13.73 31.38
CA PRO A 221 -39.41 12.34 31.11
C PRO A 221 -40.59 11.33 31.01
N GLU A 222 -40.37 10.09 30.55
CA GLU A 222 -41.01 8.89 31.16
C GLU A 222 -40.39 7.54 30.71
N LYS A 223 -40.76 6.45 31.39
CA LYS A 223 -40.20 5.09 31.26
C LYS A 223 -41.12 4.08 32.00
N PRO A 224 -41.19 2.78 31.62
CA PRO A 224 -41.14 2.14 30.31
C PRO A 224 -42.41 1.30 30.01
N SER A 225 -42.56 0.81 28.77
CA SER A 225 -43.33 -0.42 28.50
C SER A 225 -42.72 -1.15 27.30
N GLY A 226 -42.66 -2.48 27.35
CA GLY A 226 -41.94 -3.28 26.36
C GLY A 226 -42.85 -4.15 25.48
N LYS A 227 -42.33 -4.56 24.33
CA LYS A 227 -42.79 -5.69 23.51
C LYS A 227 -41.62 -6.23 22.69
N GLN A 228 -41.62 -7.54 22.45
CA GLN A 228 -40.70 -8.20 21.53
C GLN A 228 -41.30 -8.16 20.11
N GLU A 229 -40.48 -7.92 19.09
CA GLU A 229 -40.79 -8.30 17.70
C GLU A 229 -39.50 -8.75 16.98
N LYS A 230 -39.63 -9.28 15.76
CA LYS A 230 -38.72 -10.25 15.12
C LYS A 230 -37.44 -9.65 14.52
N ALA A 231 -36.45 -10.50 14.35
CA ALA A 231 -35.32 -10.28 13.45
C ALA A 231 -35.75 -10.30 11.96
N PRO A 232 -35.19 -9.43 11.10
CA PRO A 232 -35.28 -9.54 9.64
C PRO A 232 -34.36 -10.62 9.04
N GLN A 233 -34.61 -10.98 7.79
CA GLN A 233 -33.71 -11.79 6.94
C GLN A 233 -32.80 -10.86 6.11
N PRO A 234 -31.64 -11.34 5.59
CA PRO A 234 -30.75 -10.53 4.78
C PRO A 234 -31.35 -10.20 3.41
N GLU A 235 -31.32 -8.91 3.04
CA GLU A 235 -31.60 -8.46 1.68
C GLU A 235 -30.33 -8.48 0.81
N LYS A 236 -30.48 -8.66 -0.51
CA LYS A 236 -29.35 -8.75 -1.43
C LYS A 236 -28.71 -7.37 -1.67
N LYS A 237 -27.37 -7.29 -1.61
CA LYS A 237 -26.63 -6.15 -2.18
C LYS A 237 -26.78 -6.12 -3.71
N PRO A 238 -26.81 -4.93 -4.33
CA PRO A 238 -26.65 -4.80 -5.78
C PRO A 238 -25.18 -5.00 -6.19
N GLU A 239 -25.01 -5.57 -7.37
CA GLU A 239 -23.74 -5.79 -8.05
C GLU A 239 -23.24 -4.49 -8.72
N VAL A 240 -21.93 -4.23 -8.71
CA VAL A 240 -21.34 -2.99 -9.25
C VAL A 240 -20.32 -3.34 -10.34
N GLU A 241 -20.71 -3.10 -11.59
CA GLU A 241 -19.90 -3.30 -12.80
C GLU A 241 -18.72 -2.31 -12.84
N TYR A 242 -17.49 -2.81 -12.62
CA TYR A 242 -16.27 -2.02 -12.77
C TYR A 242 -15.81 -1.96 -14.23
N LYS A 243 -15.46 -0.76 -14.70
CA LYS A 243 -14.97 -0.53 -16.07
C LYS A 243 -13.47 -0.27 -16.06
N VAL A 244 -12.73 -1.14 -16.74
CA VAL A 244 -11.27 -1.07 -16.84
C VAL A 244 -10.88 -0.19 -18.03
N ASP A 245 -10.35 1.00 -17.74
CA ASP A 245 -9.73 1.86 -18.76
C ASP A 245 -8.38 1.27 -19.22
N LYS A 246 -8.35 0.68 -20.42
CA LYS A 246 -7.13 0.10 -21.01
C LYS A 246 -6.18 1.22 -21.45
N GLY A 247 -5.08 1.42 -20.72
CA GLY A 247 -4.25 2.63 -20.87
C GLY A 247 -2.76 2.55 -20.51
N PHE A 248 -2.09 1.39 -20.54
CA PHE A 248 -0.64 1.35 -20.30
C PHE A 248 0.11 0.30 -21.17
N GLU A 249 0.51 0.68 -22.38
CA GLU A 249 1.43 -0.11 -23.21
C GLU A 249 2.85 -0.09 -22.61
N GLN A 250 3.27 -1.19 -21.96
CA GLN A 250 4.67 -1.33 -21.54
C GLN A 250 5.57 -1.64 -22.75
N LYS A 251 6.75 -0.99 -22.81
CA LYS A 251 7.79 -1.30 -23.80
C LYS A 251 8.84 -2.23 -23.19
N PRO A 252 9.20 -3.34 -23.85
CA PRO A 252 10.06 -4.36 -23.26
C PRO A 252 11.48 -3.85 -23.01
N GLN A 253 11.99 -4.02 -21.78
CA GLN A 253 13.38 -3.79 -21.45
C GLN A 253 14.27 -4.95 -21.93
N LYS A 254 15.53 -4.67 -22.28
CA LYS A 254 16.49 -5.70 -22.71
C LYS A 254 17.25 -6.28 -21.51
N LYS A 255 17.24 -7.62 -21.38
CA LYS A 255 17.99 -8.36 -20.36
C LYS A 255 19.49 -8.00 -20.40
N SER A 256 20.10 -7.78 -19.22
CA SER A 256 21.53 -7.51 -19.06
C SER A 256 22.31 -8.78 -18.66
N PRO A 257 23.60 -8.95 -19.05
CA PRO A 257 24.39 -10.13 -18.68
C PRO A 257 24.85 -10.11 -17.19
N PRO A 258 25.17 -11.28 -16.61
CA PRO A 258 25.41 -11.43 -15.17
C PRO A 258 26.74 -10.84 -14.65
N GLU A 259 26.75 -10.61 -13.34
CA GLU A 259 27.78 -9.90 -12.57
C GLU A 259 29.13 -10.63 -12.47
N LYS A 260 30.22 -9.88 -12.24
CA LYS A 260 31.55 -10.41 -11.88
C LYS A 260 32.19 -9.64 -10.73
N GLN A 261 32.75 -10.40 -9.79
CA GLN A 261 33.30 -9.92 -8.51
C GLN A 261 34.41 -8.85 -8.65
N PRO A 262 34.56 -7.94 -7.66
CA PRO A 262 35.35 -6.72 -7.79
C PRO A 262 36.87 -6.88 -7.53
N PRO A 263 37.75 -6.39 -8.43
CA PRO A 263 39.18 -6.23 -8.17
C PRO A 263 39.54 -4.91 -7.46
N LYS A 264 40.73 -4.85 -6.85
CA LYS A 264 41.14 -3.82 -5.87
C LYS A 264 41.57 -2.48 -6.49
N ARG A 265 41.46 -1.39 -5.71
CA ARG A 265 41.79 0.03 -6.06
C ARG A 265 43.14 0.19 -6.80
N GLY A 266 43.13 0.94 -7.91
CA GLY A 266 44.36 1.31 -8.67
C GLY A 266 44.30 2.68 -9.38
N SER A 267 45.26 3.55 -9.05
CA SER A 267 45.74 4.78 -9.73
C SER A 267 44.88 5.46 -10.84
N ARG A 268 44.33 6.65 -10.55
CA ARG A 268 43.65 7.55 -11.51
C ARG A 268 44.62 8.24 -12.51
N ARG A 269 45.28 7.48 -13.39
CA ARG A 269 46.15 8.04 -14.46
C ARG A 269 45.63 7.87 -15.89
N GLY A 270 44.91 6.79 -16.20
CA GLY A 270 44.37 6.56 -17.55
C GLY A 270 43.27 7.54 -17.98
N LEU A 271 42.42 7.97 -17.03
CA LEU A 271 41.23 8.79 -17.30
C LEU A 271 41.56 10.12 -18.00
N TYR A 272 42.65 10.79 -17.61
CA TYR A 272 43.07 12.07 -18.19
C TYR A 272 43.60 11.93 -19.63
N VAL A 273 44.14 10.76 -20.00
CA VAL A 273 44.62 10.51 -21.37
C VAL A 273 43.43 10.34 -22.33
N VAL A 274 42.40 9.61 -21.90
CA VAL A 274 41.16 9.45 -22.69
C VAL A 274 40.44 10.79 -22.88
N LEU A 275 40.29 11.58 -21.80
CA LEU A 275 39.71 12.92 -21.87
C LEU A 275 40.46 13.84 -22.85
N ALA A 276 41.80 13.82 -22.85
CA ALA A 276 42.59 14.62 -23.79
C ALA A 276 42.35 14.21 -25.25
N ILE A 277 42.25 12.90 -25.54
CA ILE A 277 41.96 12.40 -26.90
C ILE A 277 40.56 12.85 -27.35
N CYS A 278 39.54 12.73 -26.49
CA CYS A 278 38.18 13.17 -26.82
C CYS A 278 38.12 14.67 -27.17
N VAL A 279 38.83 15.54 -26.43
CA VAL A 279 38.87 16.99 -26.72
C VAL A 279 39.49 17.27 -28.09
N VAL A 280 40.57 16.58 -28.47
CA VAL A 280 41.20 16.76 -29.80
C VAL A 280 40.25 16.33 -30.93
N VAL A 281 39.52 15.22 -30.76
CA VAL A 281 38.55 14.74 -31.76
C VAL A 281 37.37 15.72 -31.94
N VAL A 282 36.85 16.29 -30.85
CA VAL A 282 35.77 17.29 -30.92
C VAL A 282 36.23 18.57 -31.62
N ILE A 283 37.45 19.06 -31.32
CA ILE A 283 38.01 20.24 -32.00
C ILE A 283 38.18 19.97 -33.51
N ALA A 284 38.64 18.77 -33.91
CA ALA A 284 38.77 18.41 -35.31
C ALA A 284 37.40 18.37 -36.05
N ALA A 285 36.36 17.81 -35.43
CA ALA A 285 35.02 17.75 -36.01
C ALA A 285 34.40 19.15 -36.22
N LEU A 286 34.61 20.07 -35.28
CA LEU A 286 34.11 21.44 -35.38
C LEU A 286 34.79 22.24 -36.52
N VAL A 287 36.05 21.95 -36.86
CA VAL A 287 36.74 22.55 -38.02
C VAL A 287 36.14 22.05 -39.34
N VAL A 288 35.76 20.78 -39.44
CA VAL A 288 35.16 20.22 -40.69
C VAL A 288 33.82 20.89 -41.00
N ASN A 289 32.94 21.04 -40.00
CA ASN A 289 31.64 21.70 -40.17
C ASN A 289 31.73 23.22 -40.43
N ALA A 290 32.89 23.85 -40.24
CA ALA A 290 33.08 25.28 -40.47
C ALA A 290 33.49 25.65 -41.92
N VAL A 291 33.78 24.66 -42.78
CA VAL A 291 34.37 24.91 -44.12
C VAL A 291 33.40 24.67 -45.29
N TRP A 292 32.33 23.87 -45.11
CA TRP A 292 31.37 23.54 -46.18
C TRP A 292 29.95 24.02 -45.83
N GLY A 293 29.61 25.23 -46.28
CA GLY A 293 28.35 25.90 -45.93
C GLY A 293 27.41 26.19 -47.11
N LEU A 294 26.17 25.70 -46.98
CA LEU A 294 24.91 26.19 -47.55
C LEU A 294 24.59 25.94 -49.06
N PRO A 295 23.29 26.01 -49.47
CA PRO A 295 22.77 25.42 -50.72
C PRO A 295 21.99 26.39 -51.64
N GLY A 296 21.46 25.89 -52.77
CA GLY A 296 20.28 26.48 -53.46
C GLY A 296 20.22 26.34 -54.99
N GLY A 297 19.03 26.51 -55.56
CA GLY A 297 18.77 26.72 -57.00
C GLY A 297 18.14 25.54 -57.78
N GLY A 298 17.24 25.86 -58.72
CA GLY A 298 16.58 24.95 -59.66
C GLY A 298 16.18 25.67 -60.97
N GLU A 299 15.26 25.06 -61.75
CA GLU A 299 14.64 25.57 -63.00
C GLU A 299 15.59 25.78 -64.22
N ASP A 300 15.27 25.48 -65.48
CA ASP A 300 14.17 24.70 -66.12
C ASP A 300 14.76 24.03 -67.41
N GLU A 301 14.13 23.65 -68.54
CA GLU A 301 12.81 23.86 -69.17
C GLU A 301 12.40 22.60 -70.00
N ALA A 302 11.73 22.75 -71.16
CA ALA A 302 11.02 21.67 -71.86
C ALA A 302 11.51 21.37 -73.30
N VAL A 303 10.87 20.39 -73.96
CA VAL A 303 10.30 20.48 -75.34
C VAL A 303 9.56 19.17 -75.71
N SER A 304 8.48 19.30 -76.50
CA SER A 304 7.68 18.19 -77.08
C SER A 304 7.43 18.48 -78.57
N PRO A 305 7.09 17.49 -79.44
CA PRO A 305 5.68 17.10 -79.57
C PRO A 305 5.40 15.61 -79.88
N SER A 306 4.14 15.18 -79.65
CA SER A 306 3.54 13.93 -80.16
C SER A 306 2.78 14.20 -81.48
N PRO A 307 2.57 13.18 -82.36
CA PRO A 307 1.29 12.44 -82.37
C PRO A 307 1.46 10.91 -82.65
N SER A 308 0.46 10.03 -82.61
CA SER A 308 -0.85 9.94 -81.91
C SER A 308 -1.46 8.54 -82.18
N ALA A 309 -2.62 8.24 -81.56
CA ALA A 309 -3.53 7.10 -81.80
C ALA A 309 -3.13 5.69 -81.28
N SER A 310 -4.05 4.84 -80.81
CA SER A 310 -5.42 5.07 -80.25
C SER A 310 -5.97 3.78 -79.62
N ALA A 311 -6.37 3.78 -78.33
CA ALA A 311 -7.32 2.82 -77.73
C ALA A 311 -7.77 3.23 -76.30
N GLU A 312 -8.94 3.85 -76.26
CA GLU A 312 -9.96 3.95 -75.19
C GLU A 312 -10.32 2.60 -74.49
N PRO A 313 -10.95 2.54 -73.28
CA PRO A 313 -11.27 3.57 -72.26
C PRO A 313 -10.64 3.30 -70.86
N SER A 314 -10.91 4.17 -69.89
CA SER A 314 -10.49 4.04 -68.47
C SER A 314 -11.55 3.33 -67.58
N PRO A 315 -11.16 2.44 -66.65
CA PRO A 315 -12.03 1.91 -65.61
C PRO A 315 -12.15 2.84 -64.39
N THR A 316 -13.30 2.75 -63.71
CA THR A 316 -13.65 3.46 -62.46
C THR A 316 -12.67 3.17 -61.29
N PRO A 317 -12.42 4.12 -60.36
CA PRO A 317 -11.59 3.86 -59.18
C PRO A 317 -12.06 2.67 -58.34
N THR A 318 -11.11 1.83 -57.94
CA THR A 318 -11.31 0.65 -57.09
C THR A 318 -11.84 1.04 -55.70
N PRO A 319 -12.84 0.34 -55.15
CA PRO A 319 -13.22 0.52 -53.75
C PRO A 319 -12.08 0.09 -52.82
N ALA A 320 -11.88 0.82 -51.72
CA ALA A 320 -10.96 0.40 -50.67
C ALA A 320 -11.39 -0.95 -50.07
N PRO A 321 -10.45 -1.82 -49.66
CA PRO A 321 -10.79 -3.11 -49.06
C PRO A 321 -11.56 -2.90 -47.76
N THR A 322 -12.74 -3.51 -47.67
CA THR A 322 -13.49 -3.65 -46.41
C THR A 322 -12.59 -4.35 -45.38
N PRO A 323 -12.53 -3.89 -44.12
CA PRO A 323 -11.80 -4.61 -43.08
C PRO A 323 -12.41 -6.01 -42.93
N THR A 324 -11.57 -7.04 -43.08
CA THR A 324 -11.93 -8.41 -42.71
C THR A 324 -12.38 -8.42 -41.25
N PRO A 325 -13.51 -9.06 -40.90
CA PRO A 325 -13.86 -9.21 -39.49
C PRO A 325 -12.76 -9.98 -38.78
N THR A 326 -12.24 -9.42 -37.69
CA THR A 326 -11.42 -10.16 -36.73
C THR A 326 -12.18 -11.43 -36.34
N PRO A 327 -11.54 -12.62 -36.34
CA PRO A 327 -12.21 -13.80 -35.81
C PRO A 327 -12.61 -13.51 -34.36
N THR A 328 -13.84 -13.85 -33.99
CA THR A 328 -14.22 -13.98 -32.58
C THR A 328 -13.21 -14.94 -31.95
N PRO A 329 -12.63 -14.63 -30.77
CA PRO A 329 -11.80 -15.60 -30.08
C PRO A 329 -12.63 -16.86 -29.86
N THR A 330 -12.08 -18.01 -30.21
CA THR A 330 -12.55 -19.29 -29.67
C THR A 330 -12.45 -19.17 -28.15
N PRO A 331 -13.46 -19.58 -27.36
CA PRO A 331 -13.23 -19.75 -25.93
C PRO A 331 -12.08 -20.71 -25.74
N GLU A 332 -11.10 -20.33 -24.91
CA GLU A 332 -10.07 -21.25 -24.44
C GLU A 332 -10.74 -22.35 -23.57
N PRO A 333 -10.15 -23.55 -23.49
CA PRO A 333 -10.66 -24.59 -22.60
C PRO A 333 -10.60 -24.08 -21.16
N GLU A 334 -11.75 -24.05 -20.49
CA GLU A 334 -11.84 -23.66 -19.08
C GLU A 334 -11.29 -24.79 -18.21
N SER A 335 -10.15 -24.56 -17.54
CA SER A 335 -9.60 -25.48 -16.52
C SER A 335 -10.65 -25.80 -15.46
N THR A 336 -10.57 -27.02 -14.91
CA THR A 336 -11.47 -27.45 -13.83
C THR A 336 -10.72 -27.83 -12.56
N TYR A 337 -11.22 -27.37 -11.42
CA TYR A 337 -10.54 -27.48 -10.12
C TYR A 337 -11.29 -28.43 -9.17
N GLN A 338 -10.56 -29.29 -8.46
CA GLN A 338 -11.13 -30.15 -7.41
C GLN A 338 -10.27 -30.17 -6.14
N LEU A 339 -10.89 -29.84 -5.00
CA LEU A 339 -10.27 -29.82 -3.69
C LEU A 339 -10.39 -31.16 -2.94
N PHE A 340 -9.29 -31.59 -2.33
CA PHE A 340 -9.17 -32.80 -1.50
C PHE A 340 -8.62 -32.44 -0.12
N ILE A 341 -9.30 -32.88 0.95
CA ILE A 341 -8.89 -32.63 2.34
C ILE A 341 -8.24 -33.91 2.89
N GLU A 342 -6.92 -34.02 2.74
CA GLU A 342 -6.13 -35.20 3.12
C GLU A 342 -4.81 -34.74 3.76
N ASN A 343 -4.42 -35.33 4.90
CA ASN A 343 -3.15 -35.03 5.57
C ASN A 343 -1.99 -35.69 4.80
N VAL A 344 -1.48 -35.00 3.78
CA VAL A 344 -0.40 -35.46 2.89
C VAL A 344 0.70 -34.41 2.76
N THR A 345 1.90 -34.85 2.41
CA THR A 345 3.02 -33.98 2.00
C THR A 345 2.74 -33.32 0.64
N TRP A 346 3.50 -32.28 0.28
CA TRP A 346 3.34 -31.63 -1.03
C TRP A 346 3.66 -32.60 -2.17
N GLU A 347 4.71 -33.42 -2.04
CA GLU A 347 5.05 -34.42 -3.06
C GLU A 347 3.98 -35.51 -3.21
N GLU A 348 3.36 -35.96 -2.12
CA GLU A 348 2.22 -36.87 -2.18
C GLU A 348 1.01 -36.19 -2.83
N ALA A 349 0.72 -34.92 -2.52
CA ALA A 349 -0.38 -34.16 -3.14
C ALA A 349 -0.19 -34.02 -4.66
N ARG A 350 1.04 -33.71 -5.11
CA ARG A 350 1.45 -33.72 -6.52
C ARG A 350 1.15 -35.07 -7.18
N ASP A 351 1.66 -36.15 -6.60
CA ASP A 351 1.52 -37.50 -7.18
C ASP A 351 0.06 -37.97 -7.17
N LEU A 352 -0.73 -37.56 -6.18
CA LEU A 352 -2.17 -37.82 -6.08
C LEU A 352 -2.97 -37.07 -7.16
N CYS A 353 -2.61 -35.84 -7.52
CA CYS A 353 -3.23 -35.15 -8.66
C CYS A 353 -2.83 -35.80 -9.99
N VAL A 354 -1.56 -36.21 -10.15
CA VAL A 354 -1.09 -36.93 -11.35
C VAL A 354 -1.78 -38.29 -11.50
N GLU A 355 -2.02 -39.03 -10.42
CA GLU A 355 -2.82 -40.28 -10.47
C GLU A 355 -4.28 -40.02 -10.88
N ARG A 356 -4.84 -38.87 -10.49
CA ARG A 356 -6.20 -38.43 -10.89
C ARG A 356 -6.26 -37.93 -12.35
N GLY A 357 -5.12 -37.72 -13.02
CA GLY A 357 -5.03 -37.24 -14.39
C GLY A 357 -4.97 -35.72 -14.55
N GLY A 358 -4.49 -35.01 -13.52
CA GLY A 358 -4.26 -33.56 -13.53
C GLY A 358 -2.93 -33.21 -12.83
N HIS A 359 -2.77 -31.95 -12.40
CA HIS A 359 -1.63 -31.49 -11.60
C HIS A 359 -2.09 -30.74 -10.34
N LEU A 360 -1.18 -30.35 -9.45
CA LEU A 360 -1.50 -29.37 -8.41
C LEU A 360 -1.80 -28.02 -9.08
N VAL A 361 -2.84 -27.34 -8.62
CA VAL A 361 -3.32 -26.09 -9.23
C VAL A 361 -2.23 -25.04 -9.39
N THR A 362 -2.18 -24.42 -10.56
CA THR A 362 -1.30 -23.29 -10.86
C THR A 362 -2.13 -22.01 -10.93
N ILE A 363 -1.49 -20.85 -10.78
CA ILE A 363 -2.18 -19.57 -10.56
C ILE A 363 -1.42 -18.47 -11.31
N SER A 364 -1.77 -18.29 -12.57
CA SER A 364 -1.23 -17.29 -13.47
C SER A 364 -1.83 -15.89 -13.24
N ASP A 365 -3.06 -15.79 -12.71
CA ASP A 365 -3.69 -14.49 -12.45
C ASP A 365 -4.63 -14.42 -11.21
N ALA A 366 -5.31 -13.27 -11.09
CA ALA A 366 -6.18 -12.96 -9.95
C ALA A 366 -7.60 -13.58 -10.03
N ASP A 367 -8.06 -13.95 -11.23
CA ASP A 367 -9.36 -14.59 -11.44
C ASP A 367 -9.25 -16.11 -11.19
N GLU A 368 -8.10 -16.71 -11.54
CA GLU A 368 -7.71 -18.05 -11.09
C GLU A 368 -7.53 -18.10 -9.57
N LEU A 369 -6.81 -17.14 -8.98
CA LEU A 369 -6.68 -17.04 -7.52
C LEU A 369 -8.05 -16.92 -6.83
N ALA A 370 -8.97 -16.11 -7.36
CA ALA A 370 -10.32 -15.99 -6.83
C ALA A 370 -11.06 -17.33 -6.89
N THR A 371 -10.96 -18.06 -8.01
CA THR A 371 -11.57 -19.38 -8.19
C THR A 371 -11.02 -20.41 -7.19
N VAL A 372 -9.71 -20.42 -6.99
CA VAL A 372 -9.00 -21.28 -6.02
C VAL A 372 -9.41 -20.98 -4.58
N THR A 373 -9.48 -19.69 -4.21
CA THR A 373 -9.78 -19.25 -2.84
C THR A 373 -11.27 -19.41 -2.49
N ASP A 374 -12.20 -19.08 -3.40
CA ASP A 374 -13.64 -19.36 -3.23
C ASP A 374 -13.90 -20.87 -3.06
N LEU A 375 -13.17 -21.74 -3.78
CA LEU A 375 -13.26 -23.19 -3.62
C LEU A 375 -12.77 -23.64 -2.25
N ALA A 376 -11.65 -23.10 -1.77
CA ALA A 376 -11.11 -23.40 -0.44
C ALA A 376 -12.04 -22.94 0.70
N GLU A 377 -12.61 -21.73 0.60
CA GLU A 377 -13.57 -21.21 1.57
C GLU A 377 -14.90 -21.97 1.56
N THR A 378 -15.37 -22.40 0.39
CA THR A 378 -16.55 -23.27 0.24
C THR A 378 -16.39 -24.60 1.01
N TYR A 379 -15.17 -25.12 1.10
CA TYR A 379 -14.84 -26.33 1.85
C TYR A 379 -14.43 -26.06 3.30
N GLY A 380 -14.27 -24.79 3.70
CA GLY A 380 -13.92 -24.38 5.06
C GLY A 380 -12.50 -24.77 5.47
N VAL A 381 -11.56 -24.84 4.52
CA VAL A 381 -10.13 -25.10 4.78
C VAL A 381 -9.32 -23.82 4.70
N SER A 382 -8.18 -23.78 5.40
CA SER A 382 -7.34 -22.58 5.55
C SER A 382 -5.87 -22.80 5.15
N LEU A 383 -5.50 -24.00 4.72
CA LEU A 383 -4.15 -24.37 4.27
C LEU A 383 -4.29 -25.28 3.04
N VAL A 384 -3.77 -24.88 1.88
CA VAL A 384 -3.96 -25.59 0.61
C VAL A 384 -2.64 -25.71 -0.14
N TRP A 385 -2.20 -26.91 -0.48
CA TRP A 385 -1.04 -27.11 -1.37
C TRP A 385 -1.37 -26.62 -2.80
N ILE A 386 -0.44 -25.85 -3.37
CA ILE A 386 -0.52 -25.31 -4.74
C ILE A 386 0.74 -25.65 -5.54
N GLY A 387 0.67 -25.55 -6.86
CA GLY A 387 1.60 -26.18 -7.79
C GLY A 387 2.98 -25.56 -7.95
N PHE A 388 3.41 -24.59 -7.13
CA PHE A 388 4.78 -24.06 -7.23
C PHE A 388 5.77 -24.86 -6.39
N TYR A 389 6.99 -25.01 -6.90
CA TYR A 389 8.12 -25.61 -6.19
C TYR A 389 9.44 -24.96 -6.58
N ARG A 390 10.49 -25.15 -5.77
CA ARG A 390 11.84 -24.65 -6.02
C ARG A 390 12.71 -25.72 -6.69
N GLY A 391 13.32 -25.37 -7.82
CA GLY A 391 14.17 -26.28 -8.61
C GLY A 391 15.61 -26.39 -8.09
N GLU A 392 16.39 -27.34 -8.66
CA GLU A 392 17.83 -27.47 -8.38
C GLU A 392 18.65 -26.21 -8.76
N ASP A 393 18.07 -25.31 -9.56
CA ASP A 393 18.63 -24.01 -9.92
C ASP A 393 18.33 -22.89 -8.91
N GLY A 394 17.48 -23.16 -7.91
CA GLY A 394 17.02 -22.20 -6.91
C GLY A 394 15.92 -21.26 -7.39
N ALA A 395 15.42 -21.43 -8.62
CA ALA A 395 14.25 -20.70 -9.11
C ALA A 395 12.95 -21.39 -8.68
N ILE A 396 11.85 -20.64 -8.68
CA ILE A 396 10.50 -21.19 -8.47
C ILE A 396 9.89 -21.51 -9.84
N HIS A 397 9.25 -22.67 -9.94
CA HIS A 397 8.62 -23.20 -11.16
C HIS A 397 7.20 -23.70 -10.83
N TRP A 398 6.27 -23.60 -11.77
CA TRP A 398 4.99 -24.32 -11.72
C TRP A 398 5.16 -25.79 -12.16
N VAL A 399 4.27 -26.69 -11.71
CA VAL A 399 4.31 -28.14 -12.04
C VAL A 399 3.91 -28.48 -13.49
N ASP A 400 3.19 -27.60 -14.17
CA ASP A 400 2.86 -27.69 -15.61
C ASP A 400 4.06 -27.31 -16.51
N GLY A 401 4.93 -26.41 -16.03
CA GLY A 401 6.05 -25.83 -16.76
C GLY A 401 5.81 -24.41 -17.30
N GLU A 402 4.75 -23.72 -16.88
CA GLU A 402 4.45 -22.33 -17.27
C GLU A 402 5.38 -21.28 -16.60
N GLU A 403 5.43 -20.06 -17.14
CA GLU A 403 6.28 -18.97 -16.61
C GLU A 403 5.57 -18.27 -15.44
N ILE A 404 6.07 -18.45 -14.22
CA ILE A 404 5.49 -17.87 -13.00
C ILE A 404 5.90 -16.39 -12.81
N ASP A 405 4.96 -15.46 -13.04
CA ASP A 405 5.13 -14.03 -12.76
C ASP A 405 4.10 -13.43 -11.76
N TYR A 406 3.04 -14.19 -11.43
CA TYR A 406 2.03 -13.81 -10.44
C TYR A 406 2.31 -14.36 -9.04
N TYR A 407 2.26 -13.49 -8.01
CA TYR A 407 2.57 -13.82 -6.63
C TYR A 407 1.77 -13.01 -5.61
N ILE A 408 1.37 -13.65 -4.51
CA ILE A 408 0.70 -13.04 -3.34
C ILE A 408 1.40 -13.43 -2.02
N TRP A 409 2.72 -13.29 -1.96
CA TRP A 409 3.54 -13.64 -0.79
C TRP A 409 3.08 -12.94 0.51
N GLY A 410 3.16 -13.69 1.62
CA GLY A 410 3.01 -13.14 2.98
C GLY A 410 4.14 -12.18 3.38
N ASP A 411 3.94 -11.44 4.48
CA ASP A 411 4.92 -10.49 5.01
C ASP A 411 6.20 -11.20 5.50
N GLY A 412 7.23 -11.23 4.65
CA GLY A 412 8.51 -11.90 4.89
C GLY A 412 8.78 -13.10 3.98
N GLU A 413 7.78 -13.53 3.21
CA GLU A 413 7.86 -14.66 2.30
C GLU A 413 8.36 -14.24 0.90
N PRO A 414 9.01 -15.14 0.12
CA PRO A 414 9.42 -16.51 0.49
C PRO A 414 10.60 -16.52 1.47
N SER A 415 10.40 -17.20 2.61
CA SER A 415 11.41 -17.55 3.61
C SER A 415 12.57 -18.36 3.01
N GLY A 416 12.19 -19.41 2.29
CA GLY A 416 13.07 -20.44 1.74
C GLY A 416 13.79 -21.34 2.75
N HIS A 417 13.82 -20.99 4.03
CA HIS A 417 14.38 -21.83 5.10
C HIS A 417 13.71 -21.56 6.45
N ASP A 418 13.10 -22.61 7.02
CA ASP A 418 12.54 -22.57 8.36
C ASP A 418 13.65 -22.30 9.40
N THR A 419 13.24 -21.86 10.58
CA THR A 419 14.01 -21.59 11.80
C THR A 419 15.01 -22.69 12.22
N ASP A 420 14.84 -23.94 11.78
CA ASP A 420 15.78 -25.05 12.02
C ASP A 420 16.80 -25.28 10.87
N GLY A 421 16.67 -24.57 9.75
CA GLY A 421 17.50 -24.69 8.54
C GLY A 421 16.97 -25.68 7.49
N THR A 422 15.80 -26.28 7.68
CA THR A 422 15.11 -27.07 6.65
C THR A 422 14.72 -26.17 5.48
N ALA A 423 14.92 -26.62 4.25
CA ALA A 423 14.51 -25.86 3.07
C ALA A 423 12.98 -25.85 2.88
N GLU A 424 12.48 -24.70 2.47
CA GLU A 424 11.07 -24.44 2.23
C GLU A 424 10.86 -24.26 0.73
N ASP A 425 10.81 -25.40 0.04
CA ASP A 425 10.87 -25.49 -1.42
C ASP A 425 9.50 -25.64 -2.08
N TYR A 426 8.39 -25.59 -1.35
CA TYR A 426 7.06 -26.00 -1.83
C TYR A 426 5.94 -25.00 -1.53
N GLY A 427 5.00 -24.85 -2.46
CA GLY A 427 3.96 -23.83 -2.37
C GLY A 427 2.74 -24.19 -1.53
N LEU A 428 2.49 -23.39 -0.49
CA LEU A 428 1.31 -23.43 0.35
C LEU A 428 0.54 -22.11 0.25
N LEU A 429 -0.77 -22.22 0.02
CA LEU A 429 -1.72 -21.12 0.09
C LEU A 429 -2.35 -21.13 1.50
N TRP A 430 -2.17 -20.06 2.28
CA TRP A 430 -2.60 -19.97 3.68
C TRP A 430 -3.63 -18.85 3.87
N GLN A 431 -4.81 -19.19 4.37
CA GLN A 431 -5.82 -18.25 4.84
C GLN A 431 -5.46 -17.71 6.22
N THR A 432 -5.24 -16.40 6.29
CA THR A 432 -4.97 -15.65 7.51
C THR A 432 -6.15 -14.72 7.85
N ASP A 433 -6.10 -14.01 8.98
CA ASP A 433 -7.07 -12.94 9.28
C ASP A 433 -7.01 -11.76 8.28
N SER A 434 -5.96 -11.72 7.44
CA SER A 434 -5.75 -10.83 6.29
C SER A 434 -6.21 -11.41 4.94
N GLY A 435 -6.76 -12.63 4.93
CA GLY A 435 -7.08 -13.39 3.72
C GLY A 435 -5.94 -14.29 3.26
N TRP A 436 -5.97 -14.70 1.99
CA TRP A 436 -5.10 -15.73 1.43
C TRP A 436 -3.75 -15.17 0.97
N ILE A 437 -2.67 -15.85 1.37
CA ILE A 437 -1.27 -15.53 1.02
C ILE A 437 -0.52 -16.78 0.53
N TYR A 438 0.53 -16.59 -0.26
CA TYR A 438 1.54 -17.63 -0.50
C TYR A 438 2.55 -17.67 0.65
N ASN A 439 2.87 -18.88 1.11
CA ASN A 439 3.97 -19.24 1.99
C ASN A 439 4.81 -20.29 1.23
N ASP A 440 6.15 -20.18 1.23
CA ASP A 440 6.95 -21.37 0.88
C ASP A 440 7.11 -22.24 2.12
N SER A 441 7.11 -23.56 1.96
CA SER A 441 7.01 -24.50 3.09
C SER A 441 7.88 -25.73 2.87
N ARG A 442 8.33 -26.33 3.97
CA ARG A 442 8.86 -27.71 3.97
C ARG A 442 7.82 -28.71 3.43
N ASN A 443 8.29 -29.79 2.80
CA ASN A 443 7.44 -30.85 2.21
C ASN A 443 6.47 -31.51 3.21
N ASP A 444 6.93 -31.71 4.44
CA ASP A 444 6.17 -32.32 5.54
C ASP A 444 6.11 -31.36 6.75
N PRO A 445 5.15 -30.41 6.77
CA PRO A 445 4.92 -29.54 7.91
C PRO A 445 4.07 -30.22 9.00
N ILE A 446 3.40 -31.34 8.66
CA ILE A 446 2.53 -32.09 9.58
C ILE A 446 3.37 -32.85 10.62
N SER A 447 4.50 -33.45 10.21
CA SER A 447 5.43 -34.14 11.11
C SER A 447 6.22 -33.17 12.00
N ALA A 448 6.55 -31.98 11.49
CA ALA A 448 7.24 -30.93 12.25
C ALA A 448 6.31 -30.22 13.27
N TYR A 449 5.13 -29.77 12.80
CA TYR A 449 4.21 -28.94 13.59
C TYR A 449 2.76 -29.48 13.55
N PRO A 450 2.52 -30.71 14.06
CA PRO A 450 1.22 -31.38 13.96
C PRO A 450 0.07 -30.63 14.64
N GLY A 451 0.36 -29.72 15.59
CA GLY A 451 -0.66 -28.87 16.23
C GLY A 451 -1.17 -27.72 15.37
N ILE A 452 -0.55 -27.45 14.21
CA ILE A 452 -0.93 -26.39 13.26
C ILE A 452 -1.52 -27.01 11.99
N TYR A 453 -0.83 -27.97 11.39
CA TYR A 453 -1.17 -28.47 10.04
C TYR A 453 -2.07 -29.72 10.04
N SER A 454 -2.08 -30.53 11.10
CA SER A 454 -2.79 -31.83 11.09
C SER A 454 -4.30 -31.65 11.14
N GLY A 455 -4.98 -32.09 10.08
CA GLY A 455 -6.44 -31.97 9.90
C GLY A 455 -6.88 -30.67 9.25
N ASN A 456 -5.93 -29.76 8.94
CA ASN A 456 -6.19 -28.42 8.40
C ASN A 456 -5.66 -28.23 6.96
N ILE A 457 -4.77 -29.13 6.49
CA ILE A 457 -4.24 -29.14 5.11
C ILE A 457 -5.24 -29.78 4.14
N ALA A 458 -5.32 -29.17 2.95
CA ALA A 458 -5.93 -29.70 1.74
C ALA A 458 -4.97 -29.54 0.55
N TYR A 459 -5.37 -30.03 -0.61
CA TYR A 459 -4.76 -29.70 -1.90
C TYR A 459 -5.84 -29.54 -2.98
N ILE A 460 -5.55 -28.79 -4.04
CA ILE A 460 -6.43 -28.66 -5.20
C ILE A 460 -5.72 -29.25 -6.41
N CYS A 461 -6.40 -30.16 -7.09
CA CYS A 461 -6.00 -30.62 -8.41
C CYS A 461 -6.68 -29.80 -9.50
N GLU A 462 -5.93 -29.49 -10.55
CA GLU A 462 -6.38 -28.85 -11.78
C GLU A 462 -6.35 -29.84 -12.94
N TYR A 463 -7.28 -29.67 -13.88
CA TYR A 463 -7.43 -30.50 -15.07
C TYR A 463 -7.69 -29.61 -16.31
N ASP A 464 -6.77 -29.67 -17.27
CA ASP A 464 -6.89 -29.06 -18.61
C ASP A 464 -8.16 -29.53 -19.36
N GLY A 465 -8.78 -28.63 -20.15
CA GLY A 465 -10.06 -28.88 -20.85
C GLY A 465 -9.98 -29.26 -22.34
#